data_AF-A0A0D6M5V4-F1
#
_entry.id   AF-A0A0D6M5V4-F1
#
_cell.length_a   1.000
_cell.length_b   1.000
_cell.length_c   1.000
_cell.angle_alpha   90.00
_cell.angle_beta   90.00
_cell.angle_gamma   90.00
#
_symmetry.space_group_name_H-M   'P 1'
#
loop_
_entity.id
_entity.type
_entity.pdbx_description
1 polymer ?
#
loop_
_entity_poly.entity_id
_entity_poly.type
_entity_poly.pdbx_seq_one_letter_code
_entity_poly.pdbx_strand_id
1 'polypeptide(L)'
;MLRPNSILGSILKQMDTELSEQSSDAMKRLQLFSRVVNEVVGDAMADLLVVESLLKWYGFSIEDWEHNLYADAPNVQLKIPVADRSIFKTTYEETALLEPEGVQSKIDALVSQFDGARAFVRPSGTENIVRVYAEAEVLDEATSLANRIASIVRQL
;
A
#
# COMPACT_ATOMS: atom_id res chain seq x y z
N MET A 1 19.07 -63.31 -3.66
CA MET A 1 19.86 -62.08 -3.42
C MET A 1 19.37 -61.04 -4.42
N LEU A 2 18.31 -60.29 -4.07
CA LEU A 2 17.73 -59.25 -4.94
C LEU A 2 18.27 -57.90 -4.44
N ARG A 3 19.06 -57.20 -5.26
CA ARG A 3 19.57 -55.87 -4.93
C ARG A 3 18.39 -54.87 -4.96
N PRO A 4 18.24 -53.98 -3.96
CA PRO A 4 17.25 -52.91 -4.03
C PRO A 4 17.50 -52.06 -5.27
N ASN A 5 16.41 -51.67 -5.95
CA ASN A 5 16.43 -50.82 -7.14
C ASN A 5 17.27 -49.55 -6.91
N SER A 6 18.51 -49.54 -7.41
CA SER A 6 19.49 -48.47 -7.19
C SER A 6 19.05 -47.11 -7.74
N ILE A 7 18.13 -47.13 -8.69
CA ILE A 7 17.60 -45.95 -9.39
C ILE A 7 16.66 -45.13 -8.49
N LEU A 8 15.79 -45.79 -7.72
CA LEU A 8 14.88 -45.10 -6.79
C LEU A 8 15.64 -44.44 -5.63
N GLY A 9 16.68 -45.11 -5.11
CA GLY A 9 17.54 -44.55 -4.06
C GLY A 9 18.38 -43.36 -4.53
N SER A 10 18.85 -43.37 -5.79
CA SER A 10 19.58 -42.23 -6.36
C SER A 10 18.65 -41.05 -6.65
N ILE A 11 17.41 -41.30 -7.11
CA ILE A 11 16.41 -40.25 -7.37
C ILE A 11 16.02 -39.56 -6.06
N LEU A 12 15.69 -40.32 -5.00
CA LEU A 12 15.34 -39.74 -3.70
C LEU A 12 16.49 -38.93 -3.09
N LYS A 13 17.74 -39.41 -3.24
CA LYS A 13 18.92 -38.69 -2.75
C LYS A 13 19.22 -37.43 -3.56
N GLN A 14 19.01 -37.46 -4.89
CA GLN A 14 19.08 -36.26 -5.72
C GLN A 14 18.01 -35.24 -5.33
N MET A 15 16.76 -35.67 -5.14
CA MET A 15 15.66 -34.81 -4.69
C MET A 15 15.95 -34.19 -3.31
N ASP A 16 16.44 -34.95 -2.33
CA ASP A 16 16.81 -34.43 -1.01
C ASP A 16 17.99 -33.44 -1.09
N THR A 17 18.96 -33.69 -1.98
CA THR A 17 20.12 -32.79 -2.17
C THR A 17 19.68 -31.50 -2.84
N GLU A 18 18.89 -31.57 -3.91
CA GLU A 18 18.31 -30.42 -4.62
C GLU A 18 17.44 -29.58 -3.70
N LEU A 19 16.58 -30.19 -2.88
CA LEU A 19 15.76 -29.49 -1.88
C LEU A 19 16.62 -28.77 -0.83
N SER A 20 17.72 -29.40 -0.38
CA SER A 20 18.64 -28.78 0.59
C SER A 20 19.44 -27.62 0.00
N GLU A 21 19.87 -27.73 -1.27
CA GLU A 21 20.61 -26.68 -1.98
C GLU A 21 19.71 -25.50 -2.35
N GLN A 22 18.49 -25.78 -2.82
CA GLN A 22 17.51 -24.75 -3.16
C GLN A 22 17.03 -23.99 -1.91
N SER A 23 16.88 -24.70 -0.77
CA SER A 23 16.66 -24.07 0.53
C SER A 23 17.86 -23.22 0.99
N SER A 24 19.09 -23.59 0.61
CA SER A 24 20.30 -22.81 0.90
C SER A 24 20.33 -21.50 0.13
N ASP A 25 20.00 -21.51 -1.16
CA ASP A 25 20.06 -20.33 -2.01
C ASP A 25 18.93 -19.34 -1.76
N ALA A 26 17.71 -19.82 -1.48
CA ALA A 26 16.61 -18.97 -1.04
C ALA A 26 16.97 -18.25 0.28
N MET A 27 17.56 -18.97 1.23
CA MET A 27 18.02 -18.40 2.50
C MET A 27 19.12 -17.35 2.29
N LYS A 28 20.13 -17.64 1.45
CA LYS A 28 21.18 -16.66 1.12
C LYS A 28 20.59 -15.41 0.47
N ARG A 29 19.64 -15.54 -0.46
CA ARG A 29 18.98 -14.39 -1.09
C ARG A 29 18.23 -13.55 -0.07
N LEU A 30 17.46 -14.16 0.82
CA LEU A 30 16.75 -13.45 1.87
C LEU A 30 17.73 -12.71 2.82
N GLN A 31 18.82 -13.37 3.20
CA GLN A 31 19.88 -12.75 4.02
C GLN A 31 20.59 -11.59 3.32
N LEU A 32 20.81 -11.66 2.02
CA LEU A 32 21.38 -10.57 1.25
C LEU A 32 20.37 -9.44 1.06
N PHE A 33 19.11 -9.78 0.79
CA PHE A 33 18.02 -8.82 0.64
C PHE A 33 17.83 -7.96 1.90
N SER A 34 17.86 -8.59 3.09
CA SER A 34 17.76 -7.85 4.36
C SER A 34 18.93 -6.88 4.60
N ARG A 35 20.08 -7.10 3.95
CA ARG A 35 21.24 -6.19 4.04
C ARG A 35 21.17 -5.01 3.07
N VAL A 36 20.28 -5.07 2.07
CA VAL A 36 20.06 -3.95 1.14
C VAL A 36 19.03 -3.00 1.73
N VAL A 37 17.96 -3.53 2.33
CA VAL A 37 16.91 -2.73 2.98
C VAL A 37 17.50 -1.94 4.16
N ASN A 38 17.19 -0.65 4.22
CA ASN A 38 17.56 0.16 5.38
C ASN A 38 16.60 -0.12 6.54
N GLU A 39 17.12 -0.72 7.61
CA GLU A 39 16.32 -1.15 8.77
C GLU A 39 15.93 -0.01 9.73
N VAL A 40 16.44 1.21 9.53
CA VAL A 40 16.28 2.32 10.48
C VAL A 40 15.31 3.38 9.98
N VAL A 41 15.44 3.82 8.73
CA VAL A 41 14.61 4.84 8.07
C VAL A 41 14.45 4.53 6.59
N GLY A 42 13.43 5.09 5.96
CA GLY A 42 13.25 4.97 4.50
C GLY A 42 14.46 5.51 3.73
N ASP A 43 14.91 4.75 2.72
CA ASP A 43 16.08 5.07 1.91
C ASP A 43 15.76 4.81 0.44
N ALA A 44 15.52 5.90 -0.30
CA ALA A 44 15.09 5.82 -1.70
C ALA A 44 16.10 5.11 -2.61
N MET A 45 17.41 5.14 -2.29
CA MET A 45 18.42 4.44 -3.08
C MET A 45 18.41 2.93 -2.80
N ALA A 46 18.28 2.55 -1.53
CA ALA A 46 18.08 1.15 -1.15
C ALA A 46 16.78 0.59 -1.73
N ASP A 47 15.69 1.34 -1.65
CA ASP A 47 14.37 0.97 -2.18
C ASP A 47 14.43 0.76 -3.70
N LEU A 48 15.13 1.65 -4.44
CA LEU A 48 15.34 1.49 -5.87
C LEU A 48 16.07 0.17 -6.20
N LEU A 49 17.16 -0.15 -5.47
CA LEU A 49 17.90 -1.40 -5.68
C LEU A 49 17.07 -2.63 -5.35
N VAL A 50 16.23 -2.55 -4.32
CA VAL A 50 15.28 -3.61 -3.95
C VAL A 50 14.26 -3.82 -5.07
N VAL A 51 13.62 -2.76 -5.56
CA VAL A 51 12.63 -2.83 -6.65
C VAL A 51 13.26 -3.43 -7.90
N GLU A 52 14.40 -2.92 -8.36
CA GLU A 52 15.12 -3.46 -9.53
C GLU A 52 15.47 -4.94 -9.37
N SER A 53 15.89 -5.36 -8.18
CA SER A 53 16.19 -6.76 -7.89
C SER A 53 14.95 -7.65 -7.96
N LEU A 54 13.80 -7.16 -7.48
CA LEU A 54 12.53 -7.88 -7.52
C LEU A 54 11.97 -7.97 -8.94
N LEU A 55 11.97 -6.87 -9.70
CA LEU A 55 11.55 -6.87 -11.10
C LEU A 55 12.36 -7.87 -11.92
N LYS A 56 13.70 -7.84 -11.76
CA LYS A 56 14.59 -8.83 -12.39
C LYS A 56 14.31 -10.26 -11.94
N TRP A 57 14.00 -10.49 -10.68
CA TRP A 57 13.69 -11.81 -10.14
C TRP A 57 12.40 -12.40 -10.73
N TYR A 58 11.34 -11.59 -10.82
CA TYR A 58 10.07 -12.00 -11.41
C TYR A 58 10.08 -11.96 -12.95
N GLY A 59 11.12 -11.38 -13.56
CA GLY A 59 11.16 -11.14 -15.00
C GLY A 59 10.12 -10.11 -15.45
N PHE A 60 9.73 -9.20 -14.56
CA PHE A 60 8.73 -8.17 -14.81
C PHE A 60 9.37 -6.93 -15.43
N SER A 61 8.70 -6.36 -16.42
CA SER A 61 8.84 -4.94 -16.74
C SER A 61 8.12 -4.06 -15.71
N ILE A 62 8.24 -2.73 -15.84
CA ILE A 62 7.48 -1.80 -14.99
C ILE A 62 5.98 -1.95 -15.28
N GLU A 63 5.61 -2.12 -16.55
CA GLU A 63 4.23 -2.33 -16.98
C GLU A 63 3.67 -3.66 -16.47
N ASP A 64 4.47 -4.74 -16.46
CA ASP A 64 4.06 -6.00 -15.85
C ASP A 64 3.77 -5.84 -14.36
N TRP A 65 4.62 -5.09 -13.65
CA TRP A 65 4.43 -4.83 -12.23
C TRP A 65 3.16 -4.02 -11.96
N GLU A 66 2.89 -3.00 -12.77
CA GLU A 66 1.69 -2.16 -12.69
C GLU A 66 0.40 -2.95 -12.97
N HIS A 67 0.38 -3.78 -14.02
CA HIS A 67 -0.87 -4.40 -14.49
C HIS A 67 -1.18 -5.77 -13.88
N ASN A 68 -0.16 -6.55 -13.47
CA ASN A 68 -0.37 -7.96 -13.12
C ASN A 68 -0.67 -8.20 -11.63
N LEU A 69 -0.53 -7.19 -10.77
CA LEU A 69 -0.74 -7.37 -9.32
C LEU A 69 -2.12 -6.92 -8.85
N TYR A 70 -2.48 -5.67 -9.11
CA TYR A 70 -3.77 -5.09 -8.73
C TYR A 70 -4.05 -3.84 -9.56
N ALA A 71 -5.32 -3.43 -9.60
CA ALA A 71 -5.71 -2.14 -10.15
C ALA A 71 -6.05 -1.19 -9.01
N ASP A 72 -5.44 0.00 -9.00
CA ASP A 72 -5.79 1.05 -8.06
C ASP A 72 -7.25 1.48 -8.21
N ALA A 73 -7.92 1.69 -7.08
CA ALA A 73 -9.21 2.37 -7.10
C ALA A 73 -9.01 3.82 -7.57
N PRO A 74 -9.84 4.34 -8.50
CA PRO A 74 -9.83 5.75 -8.83
C PRO A 74 -9.92 6.63 -7.58
N ASN A 75 -8.93 7.50 -7.38
CA ASN A 75 -8.82 8.28 -6.16
C ASN A 75 -8.33 9.72 -6.41
N VAL A 76 -8.67 10.60 -5.48
CA VAL A 76 -8.33 12.03 -5.50
C VAL A 76 -7.88 12.47 -4.12
N GLN A 77 -6.80 13.25 -4.07
CA GLN A 77 -6.35 13.92 -2.85
C GLN A 77 -6.34 15.44 -3.02
N LEU A 78 -7.19 16.14 -2.27
CA LEU A 78 -7.27 17.60 -2.27
C LEU A 78 -6.52 18.19 -1.07
N LYS A 79 -5.88 19.34 -1.30
CA LYS A 79 -5.27 20.18 -0.26
C LYS A 79 -6.16 21.40 -0.04
N ILE A 80 -6.75 21.52 1.15
CA ILE A 80 -7.70 22.59 1.49
C ILE A 80 -7.03 23.54 2.49
N PRO A 81 -6.69 24.78 2.10
CA PRO A 81 -6.23 25.79 3.04
C PRO A 81 -7.32 26.08 4.07
N VAL A 82 -6.94 26.16 5.35
CA VAL A 82 -7.83 26.47 6.47
C VAL A 82 -7.18 27.53 7.36
N ALA A 83 -8.01 28.31 8.06
CA ALA A 83 -7.51 29.34 8.98
C ALA A 83 -6.82 28.72 10.20
N ASP A 84 -7.44 27.69 10.79
CA ASP A 84 -6.90 26.94 11.91
C ASP A 84 -7.11 25.44 11.68
N ARG A 85 -6.01 24.72 11.45
CA ARG A 85 -6.06 23.26 11.27
C ARG A 85 -6.21 22.48 12.58
N SER A 86 -5.96 23.11 13.73
CA SER A 86 -5.94 22.44 15.04
C SER A 86 -7.33 22.04 15.53
N ILE A 87 -8.39 22.62 14.95
CA ILE A 87 -9.78 22.26 15.20
C ILE A 87 -10.13 20.87 14.65
N PHE A 88 -9.36 20.37 13.69
CA PHE A 88 -9.54 19.05 13.10
C PHE A 88 -8.75 18.03 13.90
N LYS A 89 -9.42 17.27 14.77
CA LYS A 89 -8.79 16.18 15.52
C LYS A 89 -9.26 14.85 14.96
N THR A 90 -8.34 13.93 14.75
CA THR A 90 -8.64 12.61 14.17
C THR A 90 -8.45 11.50 15.18
N THR A 91 -8.92 10.30 14.82
CA THR A 91 -8.52 9.04 15.47
C THR A 91 -7.01 8.80 15.34
N TYR A 92 -6.50 7.81 16.07
CA TYR A 92 -5.09 7.43 16.06
C TYR A 92 -4.58 7.08 14.66
N GLU A 93 -5.38 6.37 13.87
CA GLU A 93 -5.07 5.97 12.50
C GLU A 93 -5.32 7.10 11.47
N GLU A 94 -5.81 8.26 11.91
CA GLU A 94 -6.10 9.44 11.07
C GLU A 94 -7.14 9.21 9.96
N THR A 95 -8.02 8.22 10.13
CA THR A 95 -9.06 7.83 9.16
C THR A 95 -10.45 8.35 9.48
N ALA A 96 -10.67 8.90 10.68
CA ALA A 96 -11.93 9.53 11.07
C ALA A 96 -11.69 10.80 11.90
N LEU A 97 -12.55 11.80 11.74
CA LEU A 97 -12.57 13.01 12.56
C LEU A 97 -13.33 12.78 13.86
N LEU A 98 -12.70 13.15 14.97
CA LEU A 98 -13.31 13.29 16.29
C LEU A 98 -13.86 14.72 16.47
N GLU A 99 -13.16 15.72 15.93
CA GLU A 99 -13.57 17.12 15.94
C GLU A 99 -13.35 17.74 14.54
N PRO A 100 -14.21 18.67 14.10
CA PRO A 100 -15.42 19.15 14.79
C PRO A 100 -16.56 18.11 14.84
N GLU A 101 -17.35 18.14 15.91
CA GLU A 101 -18.44 17.18 16.14
C GLU A 101 -19.46 17.20 14.98
N GLY A 102 -19.93 16.02 14.57
CA GLY A 102 -20.90 15.86 13.48
C GLY A 102 -20.33 15.98 12.06
N VAL A 103 -19.08 16.44 11.88
CA VAL A 103 -18.44 16.49 10.55
C VAL A 103 -18.21 15.09 10.01
N GLN A 104 -17.71 14.17 10.84
CA GLN A 104 -17.51 12.77 10.42
C GLN A 104 -18.81 12.12 9.96
N SER A 105 -19.92 12.31 10.68
CA SER A 105 -21.22 11.76 10.28
C SER A 105 -21.70 12.29 8.92
N LYS A 106 -21.37 13.54 8.57
CA LYS A 106 -21.64 14.09 7.23
C LYS A 106 -20.76 13.42 6.17
N ILE A 107 -19.49 13.16 6.47
CA ILE A 107 -18.57 12.44 5.57
C ILE A 107 -19.10 11.02 5.34
N ASP A 108 -19.45 10.29 6.39
CA ASP A 108 -19.98 8.92 6.30
C ASP A 108 -21.25 8.86 5.45
N ALA A 109 -22.15 9.84 5.63
CA ALA A 109 -23.37 9.96 4.82
C ALA A 109 -23.10 10.32 3.35
N LEU A 110 -21.98 10.97 3.04
CA LEU A 110 -21.55 11.22 1.65
C LEU A 110 -20.93 9.98 1.03
N VAL A 111 -20.08 9.28 1.77
CA VAL A 111 -19.41 8.05 1.32
C VAL A 111 -20.44 6.97 0.98
N SER A 112 -21.49 6.82 1.79
CA SER A 112 -22.54 5.81 1.57
C SER A 112 -23.38 6.02 0.30
N GLN A 113 -23.20 7.12 -0.42
CA GLN A 113 -23.90 7.42 -1.68
C GLN A 113 -23.16 6.89 -2.92
N PHE A 114 -21.95 6.35 -2.75
CA PHE A 114 -21.08 5.92 -3.85
C PHE A 114 -20.61 4.48 -3.61
N ASP A 115 -20.54 3.68 -4.67
CA ASP A 115 -20.13 2.28 -4.59
C ASP A 115 -18.60 2.18 -4.46
N GLY A 116 -18.16 1.21 -3.64
CA GLY A 116 -16.74 0.99 -3.34
C GLY A 116 -16.02 2.19 -2.72
N ALA A 117 -16.76 3.18 -2.22
CA ALA A 117 -16.18 4.45 -1.83
C ALA A 117 -15.59 4.46 -0.42
N ARG A 118 -14.50 5.22 -0.28
CA ARG A 118 -13.88 5.54 1.02
C ARG A 118 -13.36 6.96 0.96
N ALA A 119 -13.56 7.73 2.03
CA ALA A 119 -13.01 9.06 2.14
C ALA A 119 -12.68 9.40 3.58
N PHE A 120 -11.66 10.22 3.78
CA PHE A 120 -11.28 10.72 5.09
C PHE A 120 -10.63 12.10 5.00
N VAL A 121 -10.62 12.78 6.14
CA VAL A 121 -10.13 14.13 6.29
C VAL A 121 -9.12 14.16 7.43
N ARG A 122 -7.95 14.74 7.19
CA ARG A 122 -6.91 14.91 8.23
C ARG A 122 -6.20 16.26 8.11
N PRO A 123 -5.82 16.90 9.22
CA PRO A 123 -4.94 18.06 9.16
C PRO A 123 -3.55 17.66 8.64
N SER A 124 -2.87 18.56 7.92
CA SER A 124 -1.44 18.40 7.62
C SER A 124 -0.62 18.64 8.88
N GLY A 125 0.46 17.88 9.09
CA GLY A 125 1.36 18.08 10.24
C GLY A 125 2.26 19.32 10.11
N THR A 126 2.55 19.74 8.87
CA THR A 126 3.59 20.73 8.55
C THR A 126 3.06 22.01 7.91
N GLU A 127 1.79 22.05 7.52
CA GLU A 127 1.20 23.14 6.74
C GLU A 127 -0.19 23.47 7.30
N ASN A 128 -0.64 24.73 7.17
CA ASN A 128 -2.02 25.15 7.52
C ASN A 128 -3.03 24.76 6.44
N ILE A 129 -3.14 23.45 6.23
CA ILE A 129 -4.08 22.84 5.32
C ILE A 129 -4.73 21.61 5.97
N VAL A 130 -5.88 21.24 5.44
CA VAL A 130 -6.54 19.96 5.67
C VAL A 130 -6.49 19.17 4.37
N ARG A 131 -6.16 17.88 4.46
CA ARG A 131 -6.14 16.95 3.33
C ARG A 131 -7.45 16.21 3.30
N VAL A 132 -8.06 16.15 2.11
CA VAL A 132 -9.24 15.35 1.84
C VAL A 132 -8.82 14.27 0.86
N TYR A 133 -8.94 13.00 1.26
CA TYR A 133 -8.77 11.87 0.37
C TYR A 133 -10.14 11.26 0.08
N ALA A 134 -10.37 10.89 -1.18
CA ALA A 134 -11.53 10.09 -1.58
C ALA A 134 -11.14 9.10 -2.68
N GLU A 135 -11.66 7.89 -2.60
CA GLU A 135 -11.63 6.86 -3.64
C GLU A 135 -13.07 6.35 -3.87
N ALA A 136 -13.33 5.85 -5.09
CA ALA A 136 -14.60 5.23 -5.50
C ALA A 136 -14.34 4.31 -6.70
N GLU A 137 -15.35 3.58 -7.16
CA GLU A 137 -15.21 2.74 -8.38
C GLU A 137 -14.97 3.54 -9.66
N VAL A 138 -15.43 4.80 -9.71
CA VAL A 138 -15.29 5.70 -10.88
C VAL A 138 -14.62 7.01 -10.49
N LEU A 139 -13.71 7.50 -11.34
CA LEU A 139 -12.94 8.73 -11.08
C LEU A 139 -13.82 9.97 -10.87
N ASP A 140 -14.90 10.10 -11.64
CA ASP A 140 -15.85 11.22 -11.52
C ASP A 140 -16.57 11.19 -10.16
N GLU A 141 -16.86 10.00 -9.64
CA GLU A 141 -17.48 9.82 -8.32
C GLU A 141 -16.50 10.14 -7.19
N ALA A 142 -15.26 9.64 -7.27
CA ALA A 142 -14.20 9.99 -6.33
C ALA A 142 -13.95 11.51 -6.30
N THR A 143 -13.94 12.13 -7.48
CA THR A 143 -13.80 13.59 -7.63
C THR A 143 -14.99 14.34 -7.03
N SER A 144 -16.21 13.88 -7.29
CA SER A 144 -17.44 14.46 -6.73
C SER A 144 -17.45 14.36 -5.21
N LEU A 145 -17.15 13.18 -4.66
CA LEU A 145 -17.05 12.91 -3.23
C LEU A 145 -16.01 13.82 -2.56
N ALA A 146 -14.79 13.88 -3.10
CA ALA A 146 -13.72 14.74 -2.59
C ALA A 146 -14.15 16.22 -2.55
N ASN A 147 -14.80 16.71 -3.62
CA ASN A 147 -15.24 18.10 -3.70
C ASN A 147 -16.39 18.42 -2.72
N ARG A 148 -17.34 17.49 -2.53
CA ARG A 148 -18.43 17.64 -1.55
C ARG A 148 -17.88 17.71 -0.13
N ILE A 149 -16.94 16.83 0.22
CA ILE A 149 -16.26 16.84 1.51
C ILE A 149 -15.43 18.13 1.68
N ALA A 150 -14.69 18.54 0.65
CA ALA A 150 -13.94 19.79 0.67
C ALA A 150 -14.84 21.02 0.91
N SER A 151 -16.06 21.02 0.39
CA SER A 151 -17.03 22.09 0.67
C SER A 151 -17.43 22.13 2.14
N ILE A 152 -17.58 20.98 2.81
CA ILE A 152 -17.84 20.93 4.25
C ILE A 152 -16.65 21.51 5.01
N VAL A 153 -15.43 21.10 4.66
CA VAL A 153 -14.20 21.59 5.32
C VAL A 153 -14.03 23.09 5.17
N ARG A 154 -14.34 23.68 4.00
CA ARG A 154 -14.22 25.13 3.77
C ARG A 154 -15.26 25.98 4.54
N GLN A 155 -16.31 25.36 5.05
CA GLN A 155 -17.36 26.04 5.83
C GLN A 155 -17.08 26.04 7.34
N LEU A 156 -16.02 25.34 7.77
CA LEU A 156 -15.54 25.29 9.14
C LEU A 156 -14.46 26.36 9.35
#